data_AF-A0A6J4XVA6-F1
#
_entry.id   AF-A0A6J4XVA6-F1
#
_cell.length_a   1.000
_cell.length_b   1.000
_cell.length_c   1.000
_cell.angle_alpha   90.00
_cell.angle_beta   90.00
_cell.angle_gamma   90.00
#
_symmetry.space_group_name_H-M   'P 1'
#
loop_
_entity.id
_entity.type
_entity.pdbx_description
1 polymer ?
#
loop_
_entity_poly.entity_id
_entity_poly.type
_entity_poly.pdbx_seq_one_letter_code
_entity_poly.pdbx_strand_id
1 'polypeptide(L)'
;MGQAGSYDVAFTATDTAGLIDTEVVTITVRIPGDLDRDGDADEADLSIFSTTFGWGGGSPSYNPEADFDQDEDVDGTDLSVFSGNFSRN
;
A
#
# COMPACT_ATOMS: atom_id res chain seq x y z
N MET A 1 -6.91 9.29 13.24
CA MET A 1 -5.98 8.38 12.55
C MET A 1 -6.77 7.14 12.17
N GLY A 2 -6.83 6.80 10.88
CA GLY A 2 -7.29 5.47 10.46
C GLY A 2 -6.24 4.44 10.86
N GLN A 3 -6.63 3.19 11.08
CA GLN A 3 -5.72 2.13 11.50
C GLN A 3 -5.23 1.36 10.26
N ALA A 4 -3.94 1.50 9.92
CA ALA A 4 -3.29 0.58 8.99
C ALA A 4 -3.09 -0.80 9.64
N GLY A 5 -2.93 -1.83 8.80
CA GLY A 5 -2.74 -3.20 9.24
C GLY A 5 -3.38 -4.23 8.32
N SER A 6 -3.21 -5.49 8.70
CA SER A 6 -3.83 -6.64 8.02
C SER A 6 -5.04 -7.13 8.79
N TYR A 7 -6.13 -7.35 8.08
CA TYR A 7 -7.42 -7.74 8.63
C TYR A 7 -7.89 -9.01 7.93
N ASP A 8 -7.96 -10.12 8.66
CA ASP A 8 -8.51 -11.36 8.14
C ASP A 8 -10.03 -11.31 8.17
N VAL A 9 -10.65 -11.51 7.00
CA VAL A 9 -12.10 -11.59 6.82
C VAL A 9 -12.45 -13.02 6.42
N ALA A 10 -13.29 -13.67 7.24
CA ALA A 10 -13.80 -14.99 6.96
C ALA A 10 -15.18 -14.90 6.27
N PHE A 11 -15.32 -15.56 5.12
CA PHE A 11 -16.58 -15.76 4.42
C PHE A 11 -17.04 -17.19 4.67
N THR A 12 -18.22 -17.35 5.26
CA THR A 12 -18.83 -18.67 5.47
C THR A 12 -20.03 -18.82 4.54
N ALA A 13 -20.00 -19.84 3.69
CA ALA A 13 -21.12 -20.23 2.84
C ALA A 13 -21.87 -21.40 3.49
N THR A 14 -23.19 -21.38 3.43
CA THR A 14 -24.03 -22.49 3.89
C THR A 14 -25.11 -22.77 2.87
N ASP A 15 -25.24 -24.03 2.43
CA ASP A 15 -26.28 -24.44 1.50
C ASP A 15 -27.59 -24.82 2.21
N THR A 16 -28.65 -25.10 1.44
CA THR A 16 -29.95 -25.51 2.01
C THR A 16 -29.94 -26.89 2.67
N ALA A 17 -28.91 -27.70 2.44
CA ALA A 17 -28.71 -28.98 3.10
C ALA A 17 -27.92 -28.83 4.42
N GLY A 18 -27.43 -27.62 4.73
CA GLY A 18 -26.66 -27.32 5.94
C GLY A 18 -25.17 -27.63 5.82
N LEU A 19 -24.65 -27.87 4.60
CA LEU A 19 -23.21 -27.99 4.38
C LEU A 19 -22.57 -26.61 4.47
N ILE A 20 -21.40 -26.54 5.12
CA ILE A 20 -20.70 -25.29 5.40
C ILE A 20 -19.32 -25.34 4.76
N ASP A 21 -18.93 -24.23 4.14
CA ASP A 21 -17.56 -23.96 3.72
C ASP A 21 -17.12 -22.58 4.21
N THR A 22 -15.83 -22.39 4.48
CA THR A 22 -15.28 -21.11 4.97
C THR A 22 -13.95 -20.79 4.32
N GLU A 23 -13.86 -19.58 3.78
CA GLU A 23 -12.66 -19.03 3.17
C GLU A 23 -12.22 -17.77 3.90
N VAL A 24 -10.90 -17.57 4.01
CA VAL A 24 -10.33 -16.38 4.68
C VAL A 24 -9.59 -15.53 3.64
N VAL A 25 -9.90 -14.24 3.62
CA VAL A 25 -9.21 -13.23 2.81
C VAL A 25 -8.54 -12.22 3.73
N THR A 26 -7.24 -12.00 3.55
CA THR A 26 -6.51 -10.94 4.25
C THR A 26 -6.64 -9.63 3.48
N ILE A 27 -7.16 -8.59 4.14
CA ILE A 27 -7.22 -7.22 3.63
C ILE A 27 -6.10 -6.41 4.28
N THR A 28 -5.22 -5.82 3.46
CA THR A 28 -4.14 -4.96 3.95
C THR A 28 -4.52 -3.50 3.74
N VAL A 29 -4.58 -2.72 4.82
CA VAL A 29 -4.74 -1.26 4.80
C VAL A 29 -3.38 -0.64 5.07
N ARG A 30 -2.97 0.32 4.23
CA ARG A 30 -1.67 1.00 4.33
C ARG A 30 -1.87 2.50 4.55
N ILE A 31 -0.88 3.14 5.14
CA ILE A 31 -0.80 4.60 5.19
C ILE A 31 -0.15 5.04 3.88
N PRO A 32 -0.80 5.89 3.08
CA PRO A 32 -0.17 6.46 1.89
C PRO A 32 1.12 7.21 2.27
N GLY A 33 2.23 6.86 1.64
CA GLY A 33 3.55 7.44 1.93
C GLY A 33 4.36 6.73 3.01
N ASP A 34 3.80 5.75 3.73
CA ASP A 34 4.53 4.91 4.70
C ASP A 34 5.11 3.68 3.97
N LEU A 35 6.27 3.86 3.37
CA LEU A 35 7.00 2.88 2.58
C LEU A 35 7.84 1.95 3.46
N ASP A 36 8.30 2.41 4.63
CA ASP A 36 9.11 1.63 5.56
C ASP A 36 8.29 0.85 6.61
N ARG A 37 7.00 1.17 6.73
CA ARG A 37 5.97 0.53 7.58
C ARG A 37 6.13 0.84 9.06
N ASP A 38 6.64 2.00 9.42
CA ASP A 38 6.79 2.44 10.81
C ASP A 38 5.57 3.19 11.37
N GLY A 39 4.62 3.55 10.50
CA GLY A 39 3.33 4.11 10.87
C GLY A 39 3.18 5.61 10.61
N ASP A 40 4.15 6.26 9.98
CA ASP A 40 4.03 7.60 9.42
C ASP A 40 4.66 7.71 8.02
N ALA A 41 4.54 8.89 7.41
CA ALA A 41 5.14 9.19 6.11
C ALA A 41 6.15 10.32 6.34
N ASP A 42 7.43 9.98 6.37
CA ASP A 42 8.52 10.86 6.80
C ASP A 42 9.79 10.80 5.90
N GLU A 43 10.94 11.23 6.42
CA GLU A 43 12.20 11.24 5.68
C GLU A 43 12.74 9.83 5.36
N ALA A 44 12.48 8.84 6.21
CA ALA A 44 12.84 7.44 5.97
C ALA A 44 12.12 6.91 4.73
N ASP A 45 10.84 7.22 4.57
CA ASP A 45 10.07 6.87 3.39
C ASP A 45 10.56 7.58 2.14
N LEU A 46 10.92 8.85 2.25
CA LEU A 46 11.50 9.59 1.13
C LEU A 46 12.82 8.97 0.66
N SER A 47 13.62 8.43 1.59
CA SER A 47 14.83 7.68 1.24
C SER A 47 14.49 6.44 0.41
N ILE A 48 13.44 5.68 0.77
CA ILE A 48 12.99 4.52 0.00
C ILE A 48 12.47 4.96 -1.38
N PHE A 49 11.60 5.97 -1.43
CA PHE A 49 11.06 6.52 -2.66
C PHE A 49 12.16 6.94 -3.66
N SER A 50 13.25 7.53 -3.16
CA SER A 50 14.38 7.94 -4.00
C SER A 50 15.08 6.77 -4.72
N THR A 51 14.99 5.55 -4.18
CA THR A 51 15.59 4.36 -4.81
C THR A 51 14.76 3.84 -5.98
N THR A 52 13.48 4.21 -6.03
CA THR A 52 12.49 3.72 -7.00
C THR A 52 12.15 4.78 -8.05
N PHE A 53 12.54 6.04 -7.83
CA PHE A 53 12.29 7.15 -8.73
C PHE A 53 12.89 6.94 -10.13
N GLY A 54 12.07 7.16 -11.17
CA GLY A 54 12.40 6.99 -12.58
C GLY A 54 12.22 5.57 -13.13
N TRP A 55 11.65 4.64 -12.35
CA TRP A 55 11.36 3.27 -12.79
C TRP A 55 9.85 3.05 -12.92
N GLY A 56 9.42 2.33 -13.96
CA GLY A 56 8.02 1.92 -14.15
C GLY A 56 7.80 0.41 -14.21
N GLY A 57 6.53 -0.01 -14.36
CA GLY A 57 5.97 -1.36 -14.14
C GLY A 57 6.65 -2.59 -14.74
N GLY A 58 7.67 -2.42 -15.59
CA GLY A 58 8.50 -3.50 -16.13
C GLY A 58 9.90 -3.63 -15.51
N SER A 59 10.30 -2.72 -14.62
CA SER A 59 11.63 -2.68 -14.01
C SER A 59 11.68 -3.50 -12.72
N PRO A 60 12.77 -4.26 -12.45
CA PRO A 60 12.98 -4.86 -11.13
C PRO A 60 13.12 -3.83 -9.99
N SER A 61 13.42 -2.58 -10.33
CA SER A 61 13.54 -1.46 -9.38
C SER A 61 12.24 -0.67 -9.22
N TYR A 62 11.18 -1.05 -9.95
CA TYR A 62 9.87 -0.47 -9.75
C TYR A 62 9.28 -0.95 -8.43
N ASN A 63 8.77 -0.01 -7.65
CA ASN A 63 8.00 -0.31 -6.45
C ASN A 63 6.57 0.21 -6.64
N PRO A 64 5.57 -0.67 -6.79
CA PRO A 64 4.19 -0.24 -6.93
C PRO A 64 3.62 0.41 -5.66
N GLU A 65 4.31 0.31 -4.52
CA GLU A 65 3.93 1.05 -3.31
C GLU A 65 4.36 2.54 -3.39
N ALA A 66 5.26 2.90 -4.33
CA ALA A 66 5.74 4.26 -4.58
C ALA A 66 5.06 4.94 -5.80
N ASP A 67 4.29 4.19 -6.59
CA ASP A 67 3.38 4.69 -7.64
C ASP A 67 2.06 5.11 -6.97
N PHE A 68 2.02 6.36 -6.52
CA PHE A 68 0.93 6.91 -5.73
C PHE A 68 -0.23 7.43 -6.58
N ASP A 69 0.00 7.80 -7.84
CA ASP A 69 -1.06 8.23 -8.76
C ASP A 69 -1.58 7.12 -9.68
N GLN A 70 -0.97 5.94 -9.63
CA GLN A 70 -1.34 4.70 -10.33
C GLN A 70 -1.20 4.81 -11.85
N ASP A 71 -0.16 5.49 -12.32
CA ASP A 71 0.12 5.65 -13.76
C ASP A 71 1.18 4.67 -14.32
N GLU A 72 1.61 3.70 -13.49
CA GLU A 72 2.59 2.66 -13.78
C GLU A 72 4.05 3.14 -13.84
N ASP A 73 4.37 4.36 -13.40
CA ASP A 73 5.74 4.77 -13.11
C ASP A 73 5.91 5.41 -11.72
N VAL A 74 7.14 5.88 -11.43
CA VAL A 74 7.47 6.53 -10.16
C VAL A 74 8.21 7.81 -10.51
N ASP A 75 7.51 8.92 -10.56
CA ASP A 75 8.04 10.19 -11.03
C ASP A 75 7.66 11.41 -10.17
N GLY A 76 7.78 12.61 -10.74
CA GLY A 76 7.48 13.86 -10.04
C GLY A 76 6.01 14.00 -9.64
N THR A 77 5.11 13.29 -10.32
CA THR A 77 3.68 13.26 -10.04
C THR A 77 3.40 12.46 -8.77
N ASP A 78 4.05 11.31 -8.59
CA ASP A 78 4.03 10.55 -7.34
C ASP A 78 4.61 11.35 -6.18
N LEU A 79 5.72 12.06 -6.42
CA LEU A 79 6.32 12.91 -5.39
C LEU A 79 5.34 14.02 -4.94
N SER A 80 4.52 14.54 -5.86
CA SER A 80 3.48 15.50 -5.51
C SER A 80 2.43 14.89 -4.60
N VAL A 81 2.01 13.64 -4.84
CA VAL A 81 1.05 12.92 -3.98
C VAL A 81 1.68 12.60 -2.62
N PHE A 82 2.93 12.13 -2.61
CA PHE A 82 3.70 11.85 -1.40
C PHE A 82 3.81 13.10 -0.51
N SER A 83 4.14 14.25 -1.09
CA SER A 83 4.28 15.51 -0.35
C SER A 83 2.98 15.96 0.35
N GLY A 84 1.81 15.56 -0.16
CA GLY A 84 0.52 15.82 0.45
C GLY A 84 0.24 15.00 1.72
N ASN A 85 0.95 13.88 1.89
CA ASN A 85 0.84 12.99 3.05
C ASN A 85 2.02 13.13 4.04
N PHE A 86 3.03 13.92 3.69
CA PHE A 86 4.24 14.12 4.49
C PHE A 86 3.92 14.74 5.85
N SER A 87 4.10 13.96 6.92
CA SER A 87 3.88 14.41 8.29
C SER A 87 5.20 14.92 8.85
N ARG A 88 5.28 16.24 9.07
CA ARG A 88 6.39 16.82 9.84
C ARG A 88 6.10 16.59 11.32
N ASN A 89 6.75 15.61 11.91
CA ASN A 89 6.94 15.60 13.36
C ASN A 89 7.68 16.89 13.81
#